data_AF-A0A8C9GGI7-F1
#
_entry.id   AF-A0A8C9GGI7-F1
#
_cell.length_a   1.000
_cell.length_b   1.000
_cell.length_c   1.000
_cell.angle_alpha   90.00
_cell.angle_beta   90.00
_cell.angle_gamma   90.00
#
_symmetry.space_group_name_H-M   'P 1'
#
loop_
_entity.id
_entity.type
_entity.pdbx_description
1 polymer ?
#
loop_
_entity_poly.entity_id
_entity_poly.type
_entity_poly.pdbx_seq_one_letter_code
_entity_poly.pdbx_strand_id
1 'polypeptide(L)'
;MMLNKFVYISLFLFLQVFLSNYALCDFLKNLLSKTNHYITSWENIKGTSSNYLKELEQLGNNNVFKKDVLKHDCFLQTKENNNVILLKLYKQDIPSKKISTYYGQISIGEKLENRFNVLFDTGSTEFWIPFEKCKGPNFNSTHDKYKRTNSFKYKYNSKGLPSVLEVDYLSGKITGFDGYDTVNLGMDLAIPDTNIAFATYIDIPVLEDFKWDGIVGLGFENEDSKKRGIKPFFDHIKDSNILTNKNYKNMFGYYLTDTGNDGNFDYSASK
;
A
#
# COMPACT_ATOMS: atom_id res chain seq x y z
N MET A 1 27.09 -19.48 -20.29
CA MET A 1 27.37 -19.34 -18.84
C MET A 1 27.83 -17.91 -18.57
N MET A 2 26.90 -16.98 -18.34
CA MET A 2 27.19 -15.63 -17.86
C MET A 2 26.11 -15.27 -16.85
N LEU A 3 26.40 -15.51 -15.57
CA LEU A 3 25.62 -15.02 -14.43
C LEU A 3 26.51 -14.08 -13.60
N ASN A 4 25.86 -13.05 -13.07
CA ASN A 4 26.18 -12.35 -11.82
C ASN A 4 27.50 -11.55 -11.72
N LYS A 5 27.58 -10.42 -12.42
CA LYS A 5 28.43 -9.29 -11.98
C LYS A 5 27.68 -8.00 -11.65
N PHE A 6 26.50 -7.74 -12.22
CA PHE A 6 25.78 -6.48 -11.99
C PHE A 6 24.91 -6.47 -10.72
N VAL A 7 24.35 -7.61 -10.31
CA VAL A 7 23.49 -7.70 -9.10
C VAL A 7 24.30 -7.47 -7.82
N TYR A 8 25.54 -7.95 -7.76
CA TYR A 8 26.39 -7.76 -6.56
C TYR A 8 26.85 -6.32 -6.38
N ILE A 9 27.12 -5.58 -7.44
CA ILE A 9 27.55 -4.16 -7.34
C ILE A 9 26.40 -3.29 -6.83
N SER A 10 25.16 -3.54 -7.29
CA SER A 10 23.96 -2.84 -6.81
C SER A 10 23.66 -3.16 -5.35
N LEU A 11 23.76 -4.43 -4.93
CA LEU A 11 23.52 -4.83 -3.54
C LEU A 11 24.58 -4.27 -2.58
N PHE A 12 25.84 -4.20 -3.01
CA PHE A 12 26.94 -3.67 -2.19
C PHE A 12 26.85 -2.14 -2.02
N LEU A 13 26.49 -1.41 -3.07
CA LEU A 13 26.24 0.04 -3.01
C LEU A 13 25.00 0.37 -2.17
N PHE A 14 23.95 -0.44 -2.26
CA PHE A 14 22.76 -0.27 -1.43
C PHE A 14 23.07 -0.55 0.04
N LEU A 15 23.80 -1.62 0.36
CA LEU A 15 24.24 -1.89 1.74
C LEU A 15 25.19 -0.81 2.28
N GLN A 16 26.13 -0.30 1.48
CA GLN A 16 27.06 0.73 1.93
C GLN A 16 26.35 2.04 2.28
N VAL A 17 25.38 2.46 1.45
CA VAL A 17 24.58 3.67 1.69
C VAL A 17 23.63 3.46 2.87
N PHE A 18 23.04 2.27 3.00
CA PHE A 18 22.14 1.94 4.11
C PHE A 18 22.89 1.88 5.44
N LEU A 19 24.07 1.23 5.46
CA LEU A 19 24.91 1.13 6.66
C LEU A 19 25.55 2.47 7.03
N SER A 20 25.94 3.31 6.06
CA SER A 20 26.48 4.64 6.36
C SER A 20 25.42 5.59 6.92
N ASN A 21 24.18 5.54 6.41
CA ASN A 21 23.08 6.35 6.93
C ASN A 21 22.59 5.85 8.30
N TYR A 22 22.56 4.53 8.52
CA TYR A 22 22.20 3.96 9.82
C TYR A 22 23.25 4.31 10.89
N ALA A 23 24.54 4.18 10.57
CA ALA A 23 25.63 4.54 11.47
C ALA A 23 25.64 6.05 11.80
N LEU A 24 25.34 6.91 10.82
CA LEU A 24 25.25 8.35 11.03
C LEU A 24 24.03 8.73 11.89
N CYS A 25 22.89 8.08 11.67
CA CYS A 25 21.69 8.28 12.49
C CYS A 25 21.87 7.76 13.93
N ASP A 26 22.51 6.61 14.13
CA ASP A 26 22.81 6.09 15.47
C ASP A 26 23.87 6.93 16.19
N PHE A 27 24.86 7.45 15.46
CA PHE A 27 25.83 8.41 16.00
C PHE A 27 25.15 9.71 16.44
N LEU A 28 24.25 10.28 15.61
CA LEU A 28 23.50 11.49 15.94
C LEU A 28 22.51 11.27 17.10
N LYS A 29 21.85 10.11 17.17
CA LYS A 29 20.97 9.73 18.30
C LYS A 29 21.75 9.59 19.61
N ASN A 30 22.94 8.96 19.58
CA ASN A 30 23.82 8.86 20.74
C ASN A 30 24.44 10.21 21.15
N LEU A 31 24.66 11.11 20.20
CA LEU A 31 25.13 12.47 20.48
C LEU A 31 24.05 13.30 21.17
N LEU A 32 22.80 13.19 20.72
CA LEU A 32 21.64 13.90 21.26
C LEU A 32 21.17 13.34 22.61
N SER A 33 21.34 12.04 22.87
CA SER A 33 20.94 11.42 24.16
C SER A 33 21.85 11.81 25.33
N LYS A 34 23.07 12.31 25.06
CA LYS A 34 24.03 12.76 26.08
C LYS A 34 23.88 14.22 26.48
N THR A 35 23.07 15.01 25.76
CA THR A 35 22.78 16.40 26.10
C THR A 35 21.33 16.51 26.55
N ASN A 36 21.08 16.69 27.85
CA ASN A 36 19.74 16.80 28.46
C ASN A 36 18.97 18.10 28.10
N HIS A 37 19.09 18.59 26.86
CA HIS A 37 18.37 19.75 26.37
C HIS A 37 17.72 19.47 25.02
N TYR A 38 16.40 19.65 24.95
CA TYR A 38 15.65 19.68 23.70
C TYR A 38 16.08 20.93 22.90
N ILE A 39 16.80 20.72 21.80
CA ILE A 39 17.26 21.78 20.91
C ILE A 39 16.17 22.06 19.87
N THR A 40 15.54 23.22 19.94
CA THR A 40 14.43 23.61 19.03
C THR A 40 14.87 24.54 17.88
N SER A 41 16.11 25.02 17.83
CA SER A 41 16.67 25.74 16.66
C SER A 41 18.20 25.96 16.73
N TRP A 42 18.83 26.16 15.57
CA TRP A 42 20.29 26.36 15.40
C TRP A 42 20.86 27.63 16.04
N GLU A 43 20.03 28.62 16.37
CA GLU A 43 20.52 29.88 16.98
C GLU A 43 21.07 29.69 18.39
N ASN A 44 20.67 28.62 19.08
CA ASN A 44 21.12 28.30 20.44
C ASN A 44 22.46 27.53 20.50
N ILE A 45 23.06 27.15 19.36
CA ILE A 45 24.28 26.33 19.31
C ILE A 45 25.56 27.19 19.36
N LYS A 46 25.49 28.50 19.05
CA LYS A 46 26.68 29.38 18.97
C LYS A 46 27.39 29.62 20.31
N GLY A 47 26.82 29.19 21.43
CA GLY A 47 27.35 29.45 22.78
C GLY A 47 28.18 28.33 23.41
N THR A 48 28.30 27.14 22.80
CA THR A 48 28.99 26.01 23.44
C THR A 48 30.40 25.82 22.90
N SER A 49 31.39 26.35 23.63
CA SER A 49 32.81 26.07 23.40
C SER A 49 33.11 24.61 23.76
N SER A 50 33.16 23.73 22.77
CA SER A 50 33.56 22.35 22.98
C SER A 50 34.33 21.82 21.79
N ASN A 51 35.40 21.06 22.06
CA ASN A 51 36.36 20.54 21.08
C ASN A 51 35.71 19.73 19.93
N TYR A 52 34.44 19.33 20.08
CA TYR A 52 33.65 18.65 19.05
C TYR A 52 33.32 19.51 17.82
N LEU A 53 33.26 20.84 17.95
CA LEU A 53 33.04 21.73 16.79
C LEU A 53 34.23 21.71 15.82
N LYS A 54 35.45 21.44 16.31
CA LYS A 54 36.65 21.35 15.47
C LYS A 54 36.68 20.08 14.61
N GLU A 55 36.13 18.97 15.09
CA GLU A 55 35.98 17.74 14.28
C GLU A 55 34.89 17.92 13.20
N LEU A 56 33.82 18.67 13.50
CA LEU A 56 32.77 19.00 12.53
C LEU A 56 33.25 20.01 11.47
N GLU A 57 34.17 20.92 11.80
CA GLU A 57 34.79 21.82 10.82
C GLU A 57 35.73 21.09 9.85
N GLN A 58 36.43 20.04 10.29
CA GLN A 58 37.29 19.24 9.40
C GLN A 58 36.50 18.43 8.37
N LEU A 59 35.28 18.01 8.69
CA LEU A 59 34.34 17.40 7.73
C LEU A 59 33.64 18.43 6.83
N GLY A 60 33.77 19.72 7.13
CA GLY A 60 32.96 20.82 6.61
C GLY A 60 33.52 21.61 5.44
N ASN A 61 34.61 21.20 4.79
CA ASN A 61 35.18 21.94 3.64
C ASN A 61 34.57 21.58 2.27
N ASN A 62 33.63 20.65 2.22
CA ASN A 62 32.82 20.43 1.02
C ASN A 62 31.42 21.00 1.24
N ASN A 63 31.16 22.16 0.64
CA ASN A 63 29.88 22.90 0.66
C ASN A 63 28.64 22.09 0.22
N VAL A 64 28.83 20.84 -0.21
CA VAL A 64 27.78 19.88 -0.58
C VAL A 64 27.16 19.21 0.65
N PHE A 65 27.93 18.92 1.70
CA PHE A 65 27.45 18.14 2.86
C PHE A 65 26.53 18.93 3.81
N LYS A 66 26.68 20.26 3.87
CA LYS A 66 26.00 21.10 4.86
C LYS A 66 24.53 21.36 4.54
N LYS A 67 24.11 21.20 3.27
CA LYS A 67 22.77 21.60 2.82
C LYS A 67 21.81 20.43 2.65
N ASP A 68 22.32 19.22 2.42
CA ASP A 68 21.49 18.07 2.05
C ASP A 68 21.16 17.16 3.24
N VAL A 69 22.07 16.98 4.20
CA VAL A 69 21.89 16.04 5.34
C VAL A 69 20.95 16.59 6.42
N LEU A 70 20.91 17.91 6.63
CA LEU A 70 20.06 18.54 7.64
C LEU A 70 18.65 18.90 7.13
N LYS A 71 18.38 18.67 5.84
CA LYS A 71 17.08 19.00 5.22
C LYS A 71 16.28 17.76 4.81
N HIS A 72 16.88 16.58 4.87
CA HIS A 72 16.19 15.34 4.61
C HIS A 72 15.94 14.66 5.95
N ASP A 73 14.67 14.61 6.34
CA ASP A 73 14.15 13.50 7.15
C ASP A 73 14.70 12.20 6.56
N CYS A 74 15.03 11.22 7.40
CA CYS A 74 15.63 9.95 7.00
C CYS A 74 14.62 9.06 6.24
N PHE A 75 14.18 9.54 5.08
CA PHE A 75 13.27 8.93 4.15
C PHE A 75 13.76 9.31 2.75
N LEU A 76 13.92 8.31 1.87
CA LEU A 76 14.08 8.57 0.44
C LEU A 76 12.75 9.10 -0.08
N GLN A 77 12.50 10.39 0.13
CA GLN A 77 11.44 11.09 -0.60
C GLN A 77 11.90 11.11 -2.05
N THR A 78 11.30 10.27 -2.90
CA THR A 78 11.48 10.39 -4.35
C THR A 78 11.09 11.82 -4.70
N LYS A 79 12.03 12.56 -5.30
CA LYS A 79 11.88 13.96 -5.69
C LYS A 79 10.98 14.05 -6.95
N GLU A 80 9.86 13.34 -6.94
CA GLU A 80 9.04 13.02 -8.11
C GLU A 80 7.63 13.57 -7.91
N ASN A 81 7.54 14.90 -7.93
CA ASN A 81 6.29 15.60 -7.63
C ASN A 81 5.18 15.41 -8.68
N ASN A 82 5.37 14.67 -9.78
CA ASN A 82 4.46 14.73 -10.93
C ASN A 82 3.97 13.39 -11.50
N ASN A 83 4.52 12.23 -11.11
CA ASN A 83 4.18 10.93 -11.72
C ASN A 83 3.74 9.90 -10.68
N VAL A 84 2.77 10.25 -9.81
CA VAL A 84 2.16 9.30 -8.86
C VAL A 84 0.64 9.43 -8.88
N ILE A 85 -0.06 8.30 -8.75
CA ILE A 85 -1.50 8.29 -8.53
C ILE A 85 -1.71 8.10 -7.03
N LEU A 86 -2.18 9.16 -6.36
CA LEU A 86 -2.42 9.17 -4.93
C LEU A 86 -3.86 8.76 -4.63
N LEU A 87 -4.03 7.74 -3.80
CA LEU A 87 -5.30 7.37 -3.22
C LEU A 87 -5.31 7.71 -1.74
N LYS A 88 -6.25 8.55 -1.33
CA LYS A 88 -6.43 8.89 0.07
C LYS A 88 -6.88 7.66 0.85
N LEU A 89 -6.19 7.40 1.96
CA LEU A 89 -6.55 6.42 2.96
C LEU A 89 -7.14 7.11 4.21
N TYR A 90 -8.13 6.45 4.79
CA TYR A 90 -8.81 6.84 6.01
C TYR A 90 -8.43 5.88 7.11
N LYS A 91 -8.03 6.42 8.26
CA LYS A 91 -7.75 5.63 9.46
C LYS A 91 -9.05 5.31 10.19
N GLN A 92 -9.17 4.08 10.67
CA GLN A 92 -10.16 3.67 11.64
C GLN A 92 -9.49 3.00 12.83
N ASP A 93 -9.63 3.62 13.99
CA ASP A 93 -9.28 3.05 15.27
C ASP A 93 -10.51 2.38 15.91
N ILE A 94 -10.34 1.16 16.41
CA ILE A 94 -11.33 0.43 17.22
C ILE A 94 -10.67 0.11 18.57
N PRO A 95 -10.67 1.06 19.53
CA PRO A 95 -9.91 0.94 20.78
C PRO A 95 -10.34 -0.25 21.64
N SER A 96 -11.64 -0.57 21.65
CA SER A 96 -12.21 -1.71 22.37
C SER A 96 -11.61 -3.05 21.94
N LYS A 97 -11.18 -3.15 20.68
CA LYS A 97 -10.55 -4.35 20.09
C LYS A 97 -9.04 -4.21 19.91
N LYS A 98 -8.45 -3.06 20.24
CA LYS A 98 -7.02 -2.72 20.01
C LYS A 98 -6.60 -2.88 18.54
N ILE A 99 -7.48 -2.49 17.62
CA ILE A 99 -7.26 -2.58 16.17
C ILE A 99 -7.20 -1.18 15.57
N SER A 100 -6.26 -0.96 14.64
CA SER A 100 -6.22 0.21 13.77
C SER A 100 -6.12 -0.30 12.32
N THR A 101 -6.94 0.25 11.43
CA THR A 101 -6.95 -0.10 10.00
C THR A 101 -6.91 1.16 9.14
N TYR A 102 -6.39 1.03 7.93
CA TYR A 102 -6.40 2.10 6.93
C TYR A 102 -7.10 1.58 5.68
N TYR A 103 -8.14 2.27 5.24
CA TYR A 103 -8.93 1.88 4.07
C TYR A 103 -9.03 3.03 3.08
N GLY A 104 -9.18 2.73 1.80
CA GLY A 104 -9.41 3.75 0.77
C GLY A 104 -10.72 3.50 0.03
N GLN A 105 -11.07 4.41 -0.86
CA GLN A 105 -12.28 4.27 -1.67
C GLN A 105 -11.93 3.82 -3.09
N ILE A 106 -12.72 2.88 -3.61
CA ILE A 106 -12.71 2.47 -5.01
C ILE A 106 -14.12 2.56 -5.60
N SER A 107 -14.21 2.56 -6.92
CA SER A 107 -15.49 2.38 -7.62
C SER A 107 -15.45 1.21 -8.59
N ILE A 108 -16.57 0.52 -8.77
CA ILE A 108 -16.70 -0.65 -9.66
C ILE A 108 -17.83 -0.39 -10.66
N GLY A 109 -17.53 -0.65 -11.93
CA GLY A 109 -18.37 -0.36 -13.09
C GLY A 109 -17.81 0.78 -13.95
N GLU A 110 -18.05 0.71 -15.26
CA GLU A 110 -17.63 1.76 -16.21
C GLU A 110 -18.18 3.16 -15.87
N LYS A 111 -19.33 3.23 -15.18
CA LYS A 111 -19.97 4.50 -14.78
C LYS A 111 -19.73 4.87 -13.32
N LEU A 112 -18.79 4.22 -12.62
CA LEU A 112 -18.50 4.46 -11.21
C LEU A 112 -19.73 4.28 -10.30
N GLU A 113 -20.61 3.34 -10.66
CA GLU A 113 -21.95 3.22 -10.08
C GLU A 113 -21.99 2.46 -8.76
N ASN A 114 -20.97 1.64 -8.46
CA ASN A 114 -20.80 1.02 -7.15
C ASN A 114 -19.56 1.61 -6.48
N ARG A 115 -19.70 2.11 -5.25
CA ARG A 115 -18.58 2.64 -4.44
C ARG A 115 -18.36 1.76 -3.23
N PHE A 116 -17.10 1.56 -2.86
CA PHE A 116 -16.73 0.74 -1.71
C PHE A 116 -15.56 1.36 -0.98
N ASN A 117 -15.61 1.24 0.35
CA ASN A 117 -14.45 1.39 1.20
C ASN A 117 -13.72 0.04 1.25
N VAL A 118 -12.44 0.01 0.94
CA VAL A 118 -11.67 -1.25 0.86
C VAL A 118 -10.38 -1.17 1.63
N LEU A 119 -10.04 -2.29 2.25
CA LEU A 119 -8.69 -2.51 2.76
C LEU A 119 -7.78 -2.92 1.60
N PHE A 120 -6.74 -2.13 1.34
CA PHE A 120 -5.66 -2.54 0.44
C PHE A 120 -4.70 -3.42 1.25
N ASP A 121 -4.71 -4.73 1.00
CA ASP A 121 -4.07 -5.72 1.85
C ASP A 121 -2.89 -6.40 1.13
N THR A 122 -1.68 -6.19 1.64
CA THR A 122 -0.46 -6.83 1.11
C THR A 122 -0.28 -8.27 1.59
N GLY A 123 -1.07 -8.70 2.58
CA GLY A 123 -1.04 -10.04 3.16
C GLY A 123 -1.97 -11.05 2.48
N SER A 124 -2.88 -10.60 1.61
CA SER A 124 -3.79 -11.47 0.85
C SER A 124 -3.70 -11.24 -0.66
N THR A 125 -4.06 -12.26 -1.42
CA THR A 125 -4.04 -12.23 -2.90
C THR A 125 -5.42 -11.86 -3.45
N GLU A 126 -6.47 -12.14 -2.70
CA GLU A 126 -7.85 -12.11 -3.14
C GLU A 126 -8.44 -10.70 -3.09
N PHE A 127 -9.13 -10.30 -4.17
CA PHE A 127 -9.97 -9.10 -4.19
C PHE A 127 -11.42 -9.54 -4.08
N TRP A 128 -12.09 -9.16 -2.98
CA TRP A 128 -13.51 -9.46 -2.79
C TRP A 128 -14.33 -8.25 -2.33
N ILE A 129 -15.60 -8.24 -2.74
CA ILE A 129 -16.60 -7.23 -2.40
C ILE A 129 -17.94 -7.92 -2.12
N PRO A 130 -18.77 -7.43 -1.17
CA PRO A 130 -20.08 -8.01 -0.91
C PRO A 130 -21.00 -7.91 -2.12
N PHE A 131 -21.67 -8.99 -2.48
CA PHE A 131 -22.67 -9.03 -3.54
C PHE A 131 -24.04 -8.51 -3.07
N GLU A 132 -24.92 -8.03 -3.97
CA GLU A 132 -26.27 -7.53 -3.64
C GLU A 132 -27.10 -8.50 -2.78
N LYS A 133 -26.87 -9.81 -2.94
CA LYS A 133 -27.55 -10.89 -2.19
C LYS A 133 -26.73 -11.45 -1.03
N CYS A 134 -25.64 -10.78 -0.63
CA CYS A 134 -24.77 -11.25 0.44
C CYS A 134 -25.50 -11.31 1.79
N LYS A 135 -25.29 -12.42 2.50
CA LYS A 135 -25.85 -12.72 3.84
C LYS A 135 -24.75 -13.17 4.79
N GLY A 136 -25.02 -13.13 6.08
CA GLY A 136 -24.08 -13.57 7.11
C GLY A 136 -24.61 -13.28 8.51
N PRO A 137 -24.19 -14.01 9.55
CA PRO A 137 -24.62 -13.75 10.92
C PRO A 137 -24.18 -12.36 11.42
N ASN A 138 -23.03 -11.87 10.95
CA ASN A 138 -22.42 -10.59 11.36
C ASN A 138 -22.29 -9.59 10.20
N PHE A 139 -22.91 -9.87 9.05
CA PHE A 139 -22.89 -8.98 7.89
C PHE A 139 -24.15 -8.11 7.89
N ASN A 140 -24.01 -6.90 8.41
CA ASN A 140 -25.12 -5.96 8.60
C ASN A 140 -25.47 -5.21 7.29
N SER A 141 -26.50 -4.35 7.35
CA SER A 141 -26.94 -3.54 6.21
C SER A 141 -26.13 -2.26 5.99
N THR A 142 -25.10 -1.98 6.80
CA THR A 142 -24.32 -0.74 6.67
C THR A 142 -23.23 -0.85 5.61
N HIS A 143 -22.83 -2.07 5.26
CA HIS A 143 -21.88 -2.30 4.16
C HIS A 143 -22.53 -2.13 2.80
N ASP A 144 -21.79 -1.46 1.91
CA ASP A 144 -22.17 -1.33 0.52
C ASP A 144 -22.12 -2.71 -0.15
N LYS A 145 -23.08 -2.93 -1.07
CA LYS A 145 -23.22 -4.20 -1.79
C LYS A 145 -23.21 -3.96 -3.29
N TYR A 146 -22.39 -4.73 -3.98
CA TYR A 146 -22.23 -4.69 -5.42
C TYR A 146 -23.50 -5.10 -6.15
N LYS A 147 -23.95 -4.20 -7.02
CA LYS A 147 -24.98 -4.42 -8.04
C LYS A 147 -24.28 -4.58 -9.38
N ARG A 148 -24.72 -5.60 -10.14
CA ARG A 148 -24.16 -5.88 -11.46
C ARG A 148 -24.24 -4.66 -12.36
N THR A 149 -23.15 -4.43 -13.07
CA THR A 149 -22.95 -3.34 -14.02
C THR A 149 -23.09 -3.86 -15.44
N ASN A 150 -23.05 -2.97 -16.43
CA ASN A 150 -23.00 -3.38 -17.84
C ASN A 150 -21.68 -4.05 -18.22
N SER A 151 -20.58 -3.74 -17.52
CA SER A 151 -19.25 -4.31 -17.76
C SER A 151 -19.03 -5.65 -17.05
N PHE A 152 -19.97 -6.08 -16.20
CA PHE A 152 -19.88 -7.34 -15.48
C PHE A 152 -19.84 -8.57 -16.40
N LYS A 153 -18.89 -9.47 -16.14
CA LYS A 153 -18.79 -10.78 -16.80
C LYS A 153 -18.57 -11.87 -15.76
N TYR A 154 -19.27 -13.00 -15.89
CA TYR A 154 -19.01 -14.17 -15.05
C TYR A 154 -17.67 -14.81 -15.41
N LYS A 155 -16.94 -15.27 -14.39
CA LYS A 155 -15.81 -16.19 -14.58
C LYS A 155 -16.29 -17.62 -14.42
N TYR A 156 -15.96 -18.46 -15.39
CA TYR A 156 -16.23 -19.89 -15.35
C TYR A 156 -14.94 -20.68 -15.18
N ASN A 157 -15.02 -21.83 -14.51
CA ASN A 157 -13.94 -22.80 -14.41
C ASN A 157 -13.86 -23.68 -15.67
N SER A 158 -12.90 -24.59 -15.72
CA SER A 158 -12.67 -25.49 -16.86
C SER A 158 -13.85 -26.42 -17.21
N LYS A 159 -14.82 -26.58 -16.30
CA LYS A 159 -16.05 -27.36 -16.50
C LYS A 159 -17.24 -26.49 -16.95
N GLY A 160 -17.05 -25.19 -17.18
CA GLY A 160 -18.11 -24.25 -17.54
C GLY A 160 -19.03 -23.86 -16.39
N LEU A 161 -18.68 -24.20 -15.14
CA LEU A 161 -19.41 -23.79 -13.94
C LEU A 161 -18.83 -22.48 -13.38
N PRO A 162 -19.60 -21.66 -12.65
CA PRO A 162 -19.06 -20.46 -12.01
C PRO A 162 -17.81 -20.79 -11.18
N SER A 163 -16.77 -19.97 -11.35
CA SER A 163 -15.60 -20.05 -10.48
C SER A 163 -16.00 -19.55 -9.09
N VAL A 164 -15.68 -20.31 -8.05
CA VAL A 164 -16.11 -20.06 -6.67
C VAL A 164 -14.89 -19.71 -5.84
N LEU A 165 -15.02 -18.69 -4.99
CA LEU A 165 -14.06 -18.37 -3.94
C LEU A 165 -14.59 -18.92 -2.62
N GLU A 166 -13.76 -19.67 -1.91
CA GLU A 166 -13.95 -20.01 -0.49
C GLU A 166 -12.65 -19.70 0.26
N VAL A 167 -12.72 -18.76 1.20
CA VAL A 167 -11.57 -18.38 2.02
C VAL A 167 -11.93 -18.52 3.49
N ASP A 168 -11.13 -19.29 4.21
CA ASP A 168 -11.17 -19.41 5.66
C ASP A 168 -10.03 -18.58 6.25
N TYR A 169 -10.35 -17.36 6.68
CA TYR A 169 -9.46 -16.55 7.50
C TYR A 169 -9.46 -17.07 8.94
N LEU A 170 -8.40 -16.76 9.68
CA LEU A 170 -8.39 -16.97 11.14
C LEU A 170 -9.55 -16.24 11.83
N SER A 171 -10.03 -15.16 11.22
CA SER A 171 -11.11 -14.31 11.72
C SER A 171 -12.50 -14.69 11.21
N GLY A 172 -12.64 -15.67 10.32
CA GLY A 172 -13.93 -16.03 9.75
C GLY A 172 -13.88 -16.56 8.32
N LYS A 173 -15.05 -16.73 7.70
CA LYS A 173 -15.19 -17.34 6.36
C LYS A 173 -15.85 -16.40 5.37
N ILE A 174 -15.37 -16.44 4.11
CA ILE A 174 -16.04 -15.84 2.96
C ILE A 174 -16.32 -16.91 1.91
N THR A 175 -17.52 -16.86 1.32
CA THR A 175 -17.87 -17.60 0.12
C THR A 175 -18.45 -16.66 -0.92
N GLY A 176 -18.05 -16.85 -2.18
CA GLY A 176 -18.50 -16.03 -3.29
C GLY A 176 -18.23 -16.68 -4.63
N PHE A 177 -18.51 -15.93 -5.70
CA PHE A 177 -18.15 -16.34 -7.05
C PHE A 177 -17.27 -15.29 -7.70
N ASP A 178 -16.38 -15.72 -8.57
CA ASP A 178 -15.54 -14.81 -9.33
C ASP A 178 -16.29 -14.24 -10.53
N GLY A 179 -16.00 -12.97 -10.81
CA GLY A 179 -16.33 -12.35 -12.08
C GLY A 179 -15.28 -11.32 -12.46
N TYR A 180 -15.58 -10.59 -13.51
CA TYR A 180 -14.78 -9.49 -14.01
C TYR A 180 -15.65 -8.24 -14.10
N ASP A 181 -15.07 -7.11 -13.73
CA ASP A 181 -15.65 -5.80 -13.93
C ASP A 181 -14.54 -4.74 -14.03
N THR A 182 -14.89 -3.51 -14.36
CA THR A 182 -13.97 -2.37 -14.38
C THR A 182 -13.84 -1.80 -12.98
N VAL A 183 -12.62 -1.80 -12.46
CA VAL A 183 -12.28 -1.19 -11.17
C VAL A 183 -11.65 0.16 -11.40
N ASN A 184 -12.09 1.16 -10.65
CA ASN A 184 -11.63 2.53 -10.78
C ASN A 184 -10.98 2.97 -9.47
N LEU A 185 -9.75 3.42 -9.59
CA LEU A 185 -8.95 3.98 -8.52
C LEU A 185 -8.95 5.50 -8.70
N GLY A 186 -9.67 6.20 -7.82
CA GLY A 186 -9.95 7.63 -8.02
C GLY A 186 -10.73 7.89 -9.32
N MET A 187 -10.54 9.06 -9.91
CA MET A 187 -11.16 9.44 -11.18
C MET A 187 -10.28 9.15 -12.41
N ASP A 188 -8.99 8.89 -12.21
CA ASP A 188 -7.98 8.98 -13.27
C ASP A 188 -7.47 7.61 -13.79
N LEU A 189 -7.84 6.52 -13.09
CA LEU A 189 -7.35 5.18 -13.37
C LEU A 189 -8.47 4.14 -13.39
N ALA A 190 -8.90 3.80 -14.60
CA ALA A 190 -9.78 2.66 -14.87
C ALA A 190 -8.97 1.40 -15.20
N ILE A 191 -9.36 0.27 -14.61
CA ILE A 191 -8.71 -1.04 -14.73
C ILE A 191 -9.79 -2.04 -15.19
N PRO A 192 -10.00 -2.17 -16.50
CA PRO A 192 -11.02 -3.06 -17.06
C PRO A 192 -10.67 -4.53 -16.83
N ASP A 193 -11.68 -5.39 -16.94
CA ASP A 193 -11.55 -6.85 -16.82
C ASP A 193 -10.78 -7.30 -15.55
N THR A 194 -10.96 -6.57 -14.45
CA THR A 194 -10.37 -6.92 -13.16
C THR A 194 -11.15 -8.06 -12.53
N ASN A 195 -10.44 -9.12 -12.11
CA ASN A 195 -11.09 -10.19 -11.37
C ASN A 195 -11.48 -9.73 -9.96
N ILE A 196 -12.74 -9.96 -9.60
CA ILE A 196 -13.29 -9.69 -8.27
C ILE A 196 -14.10 -10.91 -7.85
N ALA A 197 -13.93 -11.33 -6.60
CA ALA A 197 -14.83 -12.28 -5.96
C ALA A 197 -16.02 -11.54 -5.34
N PHE A 198 -17.22 -11.85 -5.82
CA PHE A 198 -18.47 -11.29 -5.33
C PHE A 198 -18.99 -12.19 -4.21
N ALA A 199 -18.79 -11.75 -2.96
CA ALA A 199 -19.12 -12.52 -1.78
C ALA A 199 -20.64 -12.65 -1.62
N THR A 200 -21.14 -13.88 -1.56
CA THR A 200 -22.55 -14.19 -1.32
C THR A 200 -22.82 -14.58 0.13
N TYR A 201 -21.77 -14.97 0.86
CA TYR A 201 -21.81 -15.25 2.27
C TYR A 201 -20.55 -14.73 2.96
N ILE A 202 -20.71 -13.99 4.06
CA ILE A 202 -19.61 -13.49 4.89
C ILE A 202 -19.93 -13.79 6.36
N ASP A 203 -19.07 -14.56 7.00
CA ASP A 203 -19.08 -14.79 8.44
C ASP A 203 -17.72 -14.40 9.02
N ILE A 204 -17.51 -13.09 9.16
CA ILE A 204 -16.35 -12.50 9.82
C ILE A 204 -16.88 -11.65 10.96
N PRO A 205 -16.83 -12.12 12.22
CA PRO A 205 -17.42 -11.41 13.36
C PRO A 205 -16.90 -9.99 13.56
N VAL A 206 -15.65 -9.71 13.20
CA VAL A 206 -15.08 -8.36 13.35
C VAL A 206 -15.53 -7.38 12.26
N LEU A 207 -16.14 -7.86 11.18
CA LEU A 207 -16.52 -7.03 10.04
C LEU A 207 -17.61 -6.02 10.39
N GLU A 208 -18.51 -6.36 11.32
CA GLU A 208 -19.60 -5.48 11.75
C GLU A 208 -19.14 -4.12 12.31
N ASP A 209 -17.92 -4.07 12.83
CA ASP A 209 -17.34 -2.84 13.39
C ASP A 209 -16.51 -2.06 12.37
N PHE A 210 -16.13 -2.68 11.25
CA PHE A 210 -15.28 -2.05 10.26
C PHE A 210 -16.09 -1.14 9.33
N LYS A 211 -15.49 -0.01 8.94
CA LYS A 211 -16.08 0.94 7.98
C LYS A 211 -15.85 0.55 6.53
N TRP A 212 -14.95 -0.41 6.29
CA TRP A 212 -14.65 -0.94 4.97
C TRP A 212 -15.49 -2.17 4.64
N ASP A 213 -15.86 -2.29 3.38
CA ASP A 213 -16.81 -3.27 2.84
C ASP A 213 -16.14 -4.54 2.34
N GLY A 214 -14.89 -4.41 1.87
CA GLY A 214 -14.15 -5.51 1.28
C GLY A 214 -12.64 -5.30 1.26
N ILE A 215 -11.96 -6.19 0.54
CA ILE A 215 -10.49 -6.23 0.47
C ILE A 215 -10.06 -6.19 -0.99
N VAL A 216 -9.01 -5.41 -1.27
CA VAL A 216 -8.22 -5.48 -2.49
C VAL A 216 -6.87 -6.11 -2.13
N GLY A 217 -6.71 -7.39 -2.44
CA GLY A 217 -5.45 -8.11 -2.26
C GLY A 217 -4.36 -7.59 -3.19
N LEU A 218 -3.20 -7.30 -2.62
CA LEU A 218 -1.98 -6.84 -3.30
C LEU A 218 -0.84 -7.86 -3.19
N GLY A 219 -1.12 -9.02 -2.61
CA GLY A 219 -0.21 -10.15 -2.54
C GLY A 219 0.05 -10.77 -3.92
N PHE A 220 1.10 -11.57 -3.97
CA PHE A 220 1.48 -12.31 -5.17
C PHE A 220 0.54 -13.48 -5.46
N GLU A 221 0.68 -14.05 -6.66
CA GLU A 221 -0.01 -15.27 -7.06
C GLU A 221 0.27 -16.41 -6.07
N ASN A 222 -0.80 -17.08 -5.65
CA ASN A 222 -0.77 -18.21 -4.72
C ASN A 222 -1.40 -19.47 -5.36
N GLU A 223 -1.43 -20.59 -4.63
CA GLU A 223 -1.97 -21.85 -5.17
C GLU A 223 -3.48 -21.80 -5.44
N ASP A 224 -4.25 -21.04 -4.65
CA ASP A 224 -5.68 -20.86 -4.87
C ASP A 224 -5.93 -20.04 -6.15
N SER A 225 -5.25 -18.90 -6.29
CA SER A 225 -5.37 -18.02 -7.45
C SER A 225 -4.99 -18.74 -8.75
N LYS A 226 -3.93 -19.57 -8.73
CA LYS A 226 -3.55 -20.44 -9.86
C LYS A 226 -4.64 -21.45 -10.21
N LYS A 227 -5.18 -22.16 -9.21
CA LYS A 227 -6.22 -23.17 -9.43
C LYS A 227 -7.48 -22.57 -10.04
N ARG A 228 -7.87 -21.37 -9.61
CA ARG A 228 -9.00 -20.63 -10.18
C ARG A 228 -8.64 -19.96 -11.51
N GLY A 229 -7.35 -19.89 -11.88
CA GLY A 229 -6.89 -19.20 -13.09
C GLY A 229 -7.23 -17.70 -13.02
N ILE A 230 -7.04 -17.10 -11.85
CA ILE A 230 -7.18 -15.66 -11.63
C ILE A 230 -5.78 -15.04 -11.54
N LYS A 231 -5.67 -13.82 -12.04
CA LYS A 231 -4.46 -13.02 -11.89
C LYS A 231 -4.63 -12.07 -10.71
N PRO A 232 -3.68 -11.99 -9.77
CA PRO A 232 -3.73 -11.01 -8.69
C PRO A 232 -3.89 -9.59 -9.23
N PHE A 233 -4.53 -8.71 -8.45
CA PHE A 233 -4.92 -7.38 -8.91
C PHE A 233 -3.75 -6.57 -9.50
N PHE A 234 -2.61 -6.55 -8.80
CA PHE A 234 -1.46 -5.77 -9.25
C PHE A 234 -0.74 -6.41 -10.45
N ASP A 235 -0.73 -7.74 -10.55
CA ASP A 235 -0.21 -8.44 -11.71
C ASP A 235 -1.07 -8.19 -12.95
N HIS A 236 -2.39 -8.07 -12.79
CA HIS A 236 -3.29 -7.67 -13.88
C HIS A 236 -2.96 -6.27 -14.40
N ILE A 237 -2.81 -5.29 -13.50
CA ILE A 237 -2.38 -3.92 -13.85
C ILE A 237 -1.07 -3.94 -14.64
N LYS A 238 -0.08 -4.72 -14.17
CA LYS A 238 1.24 -4.86 -14.79
C LYS A 238 1.13 -5.44 -16.20
N ASP A 239 0.45 -6.57 -16.34
CA ASP A 239 0.41 -7.34 -17.58
C ASP A 239 -0.47 -6.69 -18.65
N SER A 240 -1.52 -5.97 -18.23
CA SER A 240 -2.37 -5.15 -19.11
C SER A 240 -1.75 -3.78 -19.44
N ASN A 241 -0.51 -3.51 -18.99
CA ASN A 241 0.21 -2.25 -19.23
C ASN A 241 -0.59 -1.01 -18.81
N ILE A 242 -1.43 -1.11 -17.78
CA ILE A 242 -2.36 -0.05 -17.40
C ILE A 242 -1.60 1.22 -16.95
N LEU A 243 -0.59 1.03 -16.10
CA LEU A 243 0.25 2.13 -15.59
C LEU A 243 1.29 2.57 -16.62
N THR A 244 1.93 1.61 -17.30
CA THR A 244 3.01 1.91 -18.27
C THR A 244 2.51 2.64 -19.51
N ASN A 245 1.29 2.36 -20.00
CA ASN A 245 0.65 3.12 -21.08
C ASN A 245 0.39 4.59 -20.71
N LYS A 246 0.37 4.90 -19.41
CA LYS A 246 0.22 6.24 -18.86
C LYS A 246 1.55 6.84 -18.36
N ASN A 247 2.69 6.23 -18.74
CA ASN A 247 4.05 6.62 -18.32
C ASN A 247 4.35 6.49 -16.82
N TYR A 248 3.60 5.63 -16.12
CA TYR A 248 3.87 5.26 -14.72
C TYR A 248 4.65 3.93 -14.63
N LYS A 249 5.35 3.71 -13.52
CA LYS A 249 5.95 2.40 -13.21
C LYS A 249 4.97 1.47 -12.52
N ASN A 250 5.16 0.16 -12.70
CA ASN A 250 4.44 -0.88 -11.95
C ASN A 250 5.01 -1.04 -10.54
N MET A 251 4.80 -0.04 -9.68
CA MET A 251 5.11 -0.08 -8.26
C MET A 251 3.91 0.41 -7.46
N PHE A 252 3.90 0.19 -6.15
CA PHE A 252 3.00 0.87 -5.24
C PHE A 252 3.69 1.11 -3.89
N GLY A 253 3.16 2.00 -3.07
CA GLY A 253 3.69 2.34 -1.76
C GLY A 253 2.59 2.84 -0.82
N TYR A 254 2.88 2.80 0.49
CA TYR A 254 2.01 3.38 1.50
C TYR A 254 2.74 4.51 2.22
N TYR A 255 2.04 5.59 2.45
CA TYR A 255 2.41 6.65 3.36
C TYR A 255 1.36 6.75 4.46
N LEU A 256 1.69 6.30 5.66
CA LEU A 256 0.77 6.29 6.81
C LEU A 256 1.28 7.28 7.85
N THR A 257 0.42 8.20 8.30
CA THR A 257 0.76 9.15 9.36
C THR A 257 0.34 8.62 10.74
N ASP A 258 1.14 8.96 11.74
CA ASP A 258 0.93 8.65 13.16
C ASP A 258 -0.15 9.54 13.81
N THR A 259 -0.37 10.76 13.30
CA THR A 259 -1.37 11.71 13.79
C THR A 259 -2.81 11.35 13.42
N GLY A 260 -3.02 10.32 12.60
CA GLY A 260 -4.32 9.68 12.40
C GLY A 260 -5.32 10.41 11.51
N ASN A 261 -4.95 11.54 10.91
CA ASN A 261 -5.87 12.30 10.05
C ASN A 261 -5.84 11.85 8.58
N ASP A 262 -4.69 11.44 8.02
CA ASP A 262 -4.56 11.11 6.59
C ASP A 262 -3.43 10.10 6.32
N GLY A 263 -3.64 9.16 5.40
CA GLY A 263 -2.58 8.37 4.76
C GLY A 263 -2.76 8.39 3.24
N ASN A 264 -1.71 8.11 2.47
CA ASN A 264 -1.81 7.92 1.03
C ASN A 264 -1.37 6.51 0.66
N PHE A 265 -2.04 5.96 -0.33
CA PHE A 265 -1.62 4.77 -1.03
C PHE A 265 -1.28 5.17 -2.47
N ASP A 266 -0.05 4.90 -2.86
CA ASP A 266 0.54 5.43 -4.07
C ASP A 266 0.72 4.29 -5.06
N TYR A 267 0.28 4.49 -6.30
CA TYR A 267 0.69 3.63 -7.41
C TYR A 267 1.76 4.35 -8.23
N SER A 268 2.89 3.65 -8.41
CA SER A 268 4.13 3.96 -9.13
C SER A 268 5.28 4.60 -8.34
N ALA A 269 6.51 4.28 -8.73
CA ALA A 269 7.74 4.94 -8.28
C ALA A 269 8.73 5.01 -9.45
N SER A 270 9.33 6.17 -9.73
CA SER A 270 10.18 6.40 -10.91
C SER A 270 11.70 6.26 -10.61
N LYS A 271 12.53 6.42 -11.65
CA LYS A 271 13.75 5.66 -12.04
C LYS A 271 15.00 5.92 -11.20
#